data_AF-A0AAX4HVJ9-F1
#
_entry.id   AF-A0AAX4HVJ9-F1
#
_cell.length_a   1.000
_cell.length_b   1.000
_cell.length_c   1.000
_cell.angle_alpha   90.00
_cell.angle_beta   90.00
_cell.angle_gamma   90.00
#
_symmetry.space_group_name_H-M   'P 1'
#
loop_
_entity.id
_entity.type
_entity.pdbx_description
1 polymer ?
#
loop_
_entity_poly.entity_id
_entity_poly.type
_entity_poly.pdbx_seq_one_letter_code
_entity_poly.pdbx_strand_id
1 'polypeptide(L)'
;MLTMLPSAISSRSAVAVLVSFVLVVLLINSVWLYGPQTNIFHQPPSADHADLPSPQSLLEKPFPAKIWQSWKDDSQDPTDRTVGFPHQWRVVNPGWRYERITDANIDAYVRDNFDATIADLFANMQDHILKADFLRYLILLREGGVWADIDVYPHQPVSKWIPEGYLDSVNLVIGIENDHHKKPIWKGSPYSVQLCQYTVLAKPGHPVIQMLVNQVTRDLQTLLGSKPQGAPTTFEDVMTTTGPFAFTKALMDYFTQSRARSTRATSWNRSRPRARLGMCWCCR
;
A
#
# COMPACT_ATOMS: atom_id res chain seq x y z
N MET A 1 -23.71 79.57 -23.82
CA MET A 1 -22.74 79.20 -24.86
C MET A 1 -22.01 77.94 -24.39
N LEU A 2 -21.87 76.96 -25.30
CA LEU A 2 -21.73 75.51 -25.07
C LEU A 2 -20.54 75.03 -24.23
N THR A 3 -20.78 73.95 -23.49
CA THR A 3 -19.82 73.01 -22.88
C THR A 3 -19.25 72.04 -23.93
N MET A 4 -17.92 71.84 -23.92
CA MET A 4 -17.19 70.88 -24.77
C MET A 4 -16.79 69.62 -23.97
N LEU A 5 -17.09 68.44 -24.52
CA LEU A 5 -16.65 67.12 -24.07
C LEU A 5 -15.33 66.72 -24.76
N PRO A 6 -14.41 65.98 -24.12
CA PRO A 6 -13.19 65.50 -24.79
C PRO A 6 -13.39 64.15 -25.49
N SER A 7 -13.04 64.19 -26.78
CA SER A 7 -12.48 63.18 -27.69
C SER A 7 -12.51 61.68 -27.36
N ALA A 8 -13.06 60.95 -28.33
CA ALA A 8 -13.05 59.51 -28.51
C ALA A 8 -11.66 58.84 -28.36
N ILE A 9 -11.57 57.87 -27.46
CA ILE A 9 -10.53 56.85 -27.45
C ILE A 9 -10.70 56.01 -28.72
N SER A 10 -9.69 55.97 -29.58
CA SER A 10 -9.76 55.21 -30.84
C SER A 10 -10.05 53.73 -30.56
N SER A 11 -10.97 53.13 -31.32
CA SER A 11 -11.37 51.72 -31.17
C SER A 11 -10.19 50.74 -31.21
N ARG A 12 -9.11 51.11 -31.91
CA ARG A 12 -7.86 50.34 -31.97
C ARG A 12 -7.11 50.33 -30.63
N SER A 13 -7.12 51.44 -29.90
CA SER A 13 -6.52 51.54 -28.57
C SER A 13 -7.30 50.71 -27.54
N ALA A 14 -8.63 50.73 -27.61
CA ALA A 14 -9.48 49.92 -26.73
C ALA A 14 -9.29 48.40 -26.98
N VAL A 15 -9.21 47.99 -28.25
CA VAL A 15 -8.94 46.58 -28.62
C VAL A 15 -7.55 46.14 -28.17
N ALA A 16 -6.53 47.00 -28.33
CA ALA A 16 -5.17 46.69 -27.88
C ALA A 16 -5.12 46.48 -26.35
N VAL A 17 -5.77 47.34 -25.57
CA VAL A 17 -5.85 47.20 -24.10
C VAL A 17 -6.55 45.92 -23.71
N LEU A 18 -7.65 45.55 -24.39
CA LEU A 18 -8.40 44.34 -24.10
C LEU A 18 -7.59 43.06 -24.40
N VAL A 19 -6.88 43.03 -25.53
CA VAL A 19 -6.01 41.91 -25.90
C VAL A 19 -4.84 41.77 -24.91
N SER A 20 -4.20 42.88 -24.52
CA SER A 20 -3.15 42.85 -23.51
C SER A 20 -3.66 42.35 -22.16
N PHE A 21 -4.86 42.74 -21.74
CA PHE A 21 -5.46 42.25 -20.50
C PHE A 21 -5.73 40.74 -20.54
N VAL A 22 -6.29 40.23 -21.64
CA VAL A 22 -6.53 38.79 -21.81
C VAL A 22 -5.21 38.00 -21.79
N LEU A 23 -4.17 38.48 -22.48
CA LEU A 23 -2.86 37.83 -22.47
C LEU A 23 -2.23 37.81 -21.07
N VAL A 24 -2.38 38.88 -20.29
CA VAL A 24 -1.89 38.94 -18.89
C VAL A 24 -2.66 37.96 -18.01
N VAL A 25 -3.99 37.86 -18.14
CA VAL A 25 -4.80 36.90 -17.37
C VAL A 25 -4.45 35.45 -17.73
N LEU A 26 -4.19 35.17 -19.01
CA LEU A 26 -3.73 33.85 -19.46
C LEU A 26 -2.32 33.54 -18.94
N LEU A 27 -1.42 34.51 -18.92
CA LEU A 27 -0.08 34.37 -18.35
C LEU A 27 -0.13 34.11 -16.84
N ILE A 28 -0.93 34.87 -16.09
CA ILE A 28 -1.12 34.66 -14.64
C ILE A 28 -1.72 33.28 -14.36
N ASN A 29 -2.74 32.85 -15.10
CA ASN A 29 -3.30 31.51 -14.97
C ASN A 29 -2.29 30.42 -15.34
N SER A 30 -1.47 30.63 -16.38
CA SER A 30 -0.43 29.68 -16.76
C SER A 30 0.66 29.56 -15.70
N VAL A 31 1.04 30.65 -15.04
CA VAL A 31 1.98 30.64 -13.91
C VAL A 31 1.35 30.04 -12.65
N TRP A 32 0.03 30.13 -12.47
CA TRP A 32 -0.66 29.49 -11.34
C TRP A 32 -0.89 27.98 -11.56
N LEU A 33 -1.21 27.56 -12.79
CA LEU A 33 -1.47 26.17 -13.16
C LEU A 33 -0.18 25.38 -13.46
N TYR A 34 0.86 26.05 -13.95
CA TYR A 34 2.11 25.42 -14.41
C TYR A 34 3.37 26.06 -13.82
N GLY A 35 3.25 27.03 -12.92
CA GLY A 35 4.40 27.53 -12.18
C GLY A 35 5.01 26.44 -11.33
N PRO A 36 6.34 26.44 -11.14
CA PRO A 36 7.00 25.47 -10.29
C PRO A 36 6.40 25.61 -8.89
N GLN A 37 5.71 24.58 -8.41
CA GLN A 37 5.43 24.46 -6.99
C GLN A 37 6.79 24.38 -6.30
N THR A 38 7.26 25.50 -5.76
CA THR A 38 8.25 25.49 -4.70
C THR A 38 7.53 24.98 -3.46
N ASN A 39 7.16 23.70 -3.48
CA ASN A 39 7.07 22.93 -2.26
C ASN A 39 8.47 23.10 -1.66
N ILE A 40 8.53 23.81 -0.55
CA ILE A 40 9.67 23.70 0.36
C ILE A 40 9.67 22.22 0.72
N PHE A 41 10.43 21.45 -0.06
CA PHE A 41 10.72 20.06 0.19
C PHE A 41 11.46 20.08 1.53
N HIS A 42 10.72 19.84 2.61
CA HIS A 42 11.28 18.99 3.63
C HIS A 42 11.56 17.68 2.93
N GLN A 43 12.80 17.56 2.46
CA GLN A 43 13.42 16.30 2.15
C GLN A 43 13.11 15.40 3.35
N PRO A 44 12.31 14.33 3.20
CA PRO A 44 12.19 13.37 4.29
C PRO A 44 13.63 12.95 4.60
N PRO A 45 14.01 12.88 5.89
CA PRO A 45 15.36 12.50 6.24
C PRO A 45 15.69 11.21 5.51
N SER A 46 16.88 11.19 4.89
CA SER A 46 17.47 10.02 4.25
C SER A 46 17.16 8.78 5.07
N ALA A 47 16.64 7.73 4.42
CA ALA A 47 16.24 6.48 5.03
C ALA A 47 17.43 5.64 5.55
N ASP A 48 18.46 6.28 6.09
CA ASP A 48 19.41 5.66 7.00
C ASP A 48 18.68 5.44 8.33
N HIS A 49 18.15 4.23 8.50
CA HIS A 49 17.63 3.72 9.77
C HIS A 49 16.70 4.67 10.52
N ALA A 50 15.60 5.12 9.90
CA ALA A 50 14.49 5.68 10.67
C ALA A 50 14.08 4.64 11.74
N ASP A 51 14.16 5.01 13.02
CA ASP A 51 13.75 4.17 14.14
C ASP A 51 12.32 3.67 13.91
N LEU A 52 12.22 2.41 13.50
CA LEU A 52 10.94 1.81 13.20
C LEU A 52 10.11 1.74 14.47
N PRO A 53 8.80 2.03 14.39
CA PRO A 53 7.96 1.95 15.55
C PRO A 53 8.02 0.53 16.10
N SER A 54 8.43 0.42 17.36
CA SER A 54 8.36 -0.85 18.07
C SER A 54 6.91 -1.37 18.06
N PRO A 55 6.67 -2.70 18.11
CA PRO A 55 5.32 -3.23 18.20
C PRO A 55 4.50 -2.60 19.33
N GLN A 56 5.14 -2.22 20.44
CA GLN A 56 4.48 -1.55 21.55
C GLN A 56 3.99 -0.15 21.18
N SER A 57 4.83 0.66 20.53
CA SER A 57 4.45 2.01 20.07
C SER A 57 3.35 2.00 19.00
N LEU A 58 3.22 0.91 18.24
CA LEU A 58 2.12 0.76 17.29
C LEU A 58 0.77 0.53 17.99
N LEU A 59 0.75 -0.07 19.19
CA LEU A 59 -0.49 -0.31 19.94
C LEU A 59 -1.21 0.99 20.31
N GLU A 60 -0.45 2.06 20.54
CA GLU A 60 -0.97 3.40 20.90
C GLU A 60 -1.67 4.10 19.73
N LYS A 61 -1.49 3.61 18.49
CA LYS A 61 -2.13 4.18 17.29
C LYS A 61 -3.29 3.30 16.85
N PRO A 62 -4.44 3.89 16.44
CA PRO A 62 -5.52 3.11 15.84
C PRO A 62 -5.10 2.54 14.48
N PHE A 63 -5.80 1.51 14.01
CA PHE A 63 -5.69 1.11 12.61
C PHE A 63 -6.18 2.24 11.69
N PRO A 64 -5.48 2.55 10.58
CA PRO A 64 -6.01 3.44 9.57
C PRO A 64 -7.32 2.87 8.99
N ALA A 65 -8.38 3.66 9.00
CA ALA A 65 -9.68 3.29 8.43
C ALA A 65 -9.70 3.45 6.90
N LYS A 66 -8.75 2.79 6.21
CA LYS A 66 -8.61 2.78 4.74
C LYS A 66 -8.71 1.36 4.20
N ILE A 67 -9.37 1.19 3.06
CA ILE A 67 -9.44 -0.07 2.31
C ILE A 67 -8.82 0.18 0.94
N TRP A 68 -7.71 -0.50 0.66
CA TRP A 68 -6.98 -0.44 -0.59
C TRP A 68 -7.30 -1.63 -1.47
N GLN A 69 -7.62 -1.35 -2.74
CA GLN A 69 -7.64 -2.34 -3.81
C GLN A 69 -6.87 -1.78 -5.01
N SER A 70 -6.28 -2.66 -5.82
CA SER A 70 -5.70 -2.28 -7.11
C SER A 70 -6.54 -2.78 -8.27
N TRP A 71 -6.62 -2.01 -9.35
CA TRP A 71 -7.29 -2.41 -10.58
C TRP A 71 -6.65 -1.72 -11.79
N LYS A 72 -7.03 -2.12 -13.00
CA LYS A 72 -6.44 -1.57 -14.24
C LYS A 72 -6.69 -0.06 -14.37
N ASP A 73 -7.91 0.36 -14.09
CA ASP A 73 -8.37 1.72 -14.28
C ASP A 73 -9.35 2.17 -13.18
N ASP A 74 -9.81 3.42 -13.29
CA ASP A 74 -10.76 4.04 -12.39
C ASP A 74 -12.22 3.90 -12.84
N SER A 75 -12.49 3.10 -13.87
CA SER A 75 -13.83 2.91 -14.38
C SER A 75 -14.73 2.34 -13.28
N GLN A 76 -15.99 2.79 -13.28
CA GLN A 76 -17.03 2.21 -12.46
C GLN A 76 -17.66 0.99 -13.15
N ASP A 77 -17.15 0.60 -14.32
CA ASP A 77 -17.68 -0.46 -15.18
C ASP A 77 -16.79 -1.71 -15.08
N PRO A 78 -17.17 -2.69 -14.24
CA PRO A 78 -16.37 -3.88 -14.03
C PRO A 78 -16.60 -4.84 -15.20
N THR A 79 -15.58 -5.03 -16.05
CA THR A 79 -15.59 -6.10 -17.06
C THR A 79 -15.64 -7.47 -16.37
N ASP A 80 -16.85 -8.02 -16.23
CA ASP A 80 -17.28 -9.41 -16.07
C ASP A 80 -16.63 -10.36 -15.03
N ARG A 81 -15.76 -9.90 -14.10
CA ARG A 81 -15.33 -10.71 -12.93
C ARG A 81 -15.32 -9.97 -11.59
N THR A 82 -15.24 -8.66 -11.60
CA THR A 82 -15.18 -7.80 -10.41
C THR A 82 -16.49 -7.07 -10.12
N VAL A 83 -17.56 -7.44 -10.84
CA VAL A 83 -18.87 -6.80 -10.74
C VAL A 83 -19.38 -6.90 -9.31
N GLY A 84 -19.44 -5.76 -8.63
CA GLY A 84 -20.02 -5.62 -7.30
C GLY A 84 -19.04 -5.73 -6.15
N PHE A 85 -17.91 -6.43 -6.22
CA PHE A 85 -17.04 -6.62 -5.05
C PHE A 85 -16.42 -5.31 -4.50
N PRO A 86 -15.87 -4.40 -5.33
CA PRO A 86 -15.41 -3.09 -4.84
C PRO A 86 -16.52 -2.21 -4.28
N HIS A 87 -17.74 -2.37 -4.81
CA HIS A 87 -18.93 -1.72 -4.26
C HIS A 87 -19.31 -2.32 -2.89
N GLN A 88 -19.27 -3.65 -2.74
CA GLN A 88 -19.59 -4.32 -1.48
C GLN A 88 -18.64 -3.90 -0.35
N TRP A 89 -17.35 -3.71 -0.61
CA TRP A 89 -16.42 -3.20 0.42
C TRP A 89 -16.86 -1.85 0.99
N ARG A 90 -17.38 -0.95 0.15
CA ARG A 90 -17.92 0.36 0.56
C ARG A 90 -19.24 0.22 1.33
N VAL A 91 -20.13 -0.64 0.86
CA VAL A 91 -21.45 -0.88 1.51
C VAL A 91 -21.29 -1.53 2.88
N VAL A 92 -20.44 -2.54 2.98
CA VAL A 92 -20.22 -3.30 4.23
C VAL A 92 -19.40 -2.49 5.25
N ASN A 93 -18.57 -1.55 4.78
CA ASN A 93 -17.70 -0.73 5.63
C ASN A 93 -17.91 0.78 5.42
N PRO A 94 -19.11 1.32 5.71
CA PRO A 94 -19.46 2.72 5.38
C PRO A 94 -18.60 3.76 6.12
N GLY A 95 -17.95 3.38 7.23
CA GLY A 95 -17.02 4.25 7.98
C GLY A 95 -15.56 4.18 7.51
N TRP A 96 -15.25 3.40 6.47
CA TRP A 96 -13.90 3.23 5.95
C TRP A 96 -13.74 3.97 4.63
N ARG A 97 -12.62 4.67 4.47
CA ARG A 97 -12.27 5.32 3.20
C ARG A 97 -11.82 4.25 2.20
N TYR A 98 -12.47 4.22 1.05
CA TYR A 98 -12.08 3.35 -0.05
C TYR A 98 -11.04 4.03 -0.93
N GLU A 99 -9.93 3.34 -1.17
CA GLU A 99 -8.81 3.78 -1.99
C GLU A 99 -8.60 2.80 -3.14
N ARG A 100 -8.56 3.31 -4.36
CA ARG A 100 -8.23 2.52 -5.55
C ARG A 100 -6.98 3.06 -6.19
N ILE A 101 -5.98 2.18 -6.31
CA ILE A 101 -4.77 2.46 -7.06
C ILE A 101 -4.83 1.76 -8.42
N THR A 102 -4.30 2.39 -9.46
CA THR A 102 -4.50 1.98 -10.86
C THR A 102 -3.19 1.88 -11.62
N ASP A 103 -3.15 1.13 -12.71
CA ASP A 103 -1.96 1.02 -13.56
C ASP A 103 -1.40 2.40 -13.98
N ALA A 104 -2.26 3.41 -14.15
CA ALA A 104 -1.86 4.77 -14.49
C ALA A 104 -1.09 5.53 -13.39
N ASN A 105 -1.17 5.11 -12.12
CA ASN A 105 -0.60 5.84 -10.99
C ASN A 105 0.28 5.01 -10.05
N ILE A 106 0.33 3.67 -10.18
CA ILE A 106 1.13 2.81 -9.30
C ILE A 106 2.61 3.17 -9.30
N ASP A 107 3.21 3.45 -10.46
CA ASP A 107 4.64 3.76 -10.55
C ASP A 107 4.97 5.11 -9.91
N ALA A 108 4.10 6.12 -10.11
CA ALA A 108 4.26 7.42 -9.47
C ALA A 108 4.12 7.30 -7.94
N TYR A 109 3.11 6.56 -7.48
CA TYR A 109 2.90 6.33 -6.05
C TYR A 109 4.14 5.69 -5.40
N VAL A 110 4.72 4.65 -6.00
CA VAL A 110 5.90 3.98 -5.44
C VAL A 110 7.11 4.91 -5.46
N ARG A 111 7.36 5.60 -6.58
CA ARG A 111 8.46 6.56 -6.73
C ARG A 111 8.39 7.70 -5.71
N ASP A 112 7.20 8.18 -5.37
CA ASP A 112 7.01 9.31 -4.45
C ASP A 112 7.09 8.89 -2.97
N ASN A 113 6.99 7.60 -2.65
CA ASN A 113 6.86 7.11 -1.26
C ASN A 113 8.00 6.19 -0.79
N PHE A 114 8.82 5.65 -1.69
CA PHE A 114 9.89 4.71 -1.37
C PHE A 114 11.23 5.19 -1.92
N ASP A 115 12.32 4.59 -1.42
CA ASP A 115 13.66 4.89 -1.91
C ASP A 115 13.86 4.47 -3.38
N ALA A 116 14.92 4.98 -3.99
CA ALA A 116 15.25 4.71 -5.39
C ALA A 116 15.41 3.20 -5.68
N THR A 117 15.88 2.41 -4.73
CA THR A 117 16.08 0.96 -4.93
C THR A 117 14.74 0.27 -5.16
N ILE A 118 13.74 0.56 -4.31
CA ILE A 118 12.39 0.00 -4.46
C ILE A 118 11.69 0.59 -5.68
N ALA A 119 11.80 1.90 -5.89
CA ALA A 119 11.16 2.59 -7.01
C ALA A 119 11.65 2.08 -8.37
N ASP A 120 12.96 1.97 -8.56
CA ASP A 120 13.56 1.48 -9.80
C ASP A 120 13.22 -0.01 -10.01
N LEU A 121 13.28 -0.82 -8.95
CA LEU A 121 12.92 -2.23 -9.03
C LEU A 121 11.46 -2.43 -9.45
N PHE A 122 10.55 -1.66 -8.86
CA PHE A 122 9.11 -1.72 -9.15
C PHE A 122 8.79 -1.26 -10.57
N ALA A 123 9.41 -0.16 -11.03
CA ALA A 123 9.20 0.39 -12.37
C ALA A 123 9.71 -0.57 -13.48
N ASN A 124 10.81 -1.27 -13.24
CA ASN A 124 11.40 -2.19 -14.21
C ASN A 124 10.68 -3.54 -14.32
N MET A 125 9.79 -3.86 -13.37
CA MET A 125 9.07 -5.13 -13.34
C MET A 125 7.98 -5.19 -14.42
N GLN A 126 8.10 -6.15 -15.33
CA GLN A 126 7.14 -6.36 -16.44
C GLN A 126 5.97 -7.26 -16.07
N ASP A 127 6.17 -8.16 -15.10
CA ASP A 127 5.14 -9.11 -14.69
C ASP A 127 4.13 -8.45 -13.74
N HIS A 128 2.87 -8.35 -14.18
CA HIS A 128 1.80 -7.70 -13.43
C HIS A 128 1.44 -8.42 -12.13
N ILE A 129 1.65 -9.74 -12.04
CA ILE A 129 1.33 -10.52 -10.84
C ILE A 129 2.38 -10.22 -9.75
N LEU A 130 3.66 -10.31 -10.10
CA LEU A 130 4.75 -9.91 -9.19
C LEU A 130 4.56 -8.45 -8.73
N LYS A 131 4.16 -7.57 -9.64
CA LYS A 131 4.00 -6.13 -9.38
C LYS A 131 2.84 -5.86 -8.42
N ALA A 132 1.69 -6.50 -8.64
CA ALA A 132 0.53 -6.39 -7.76
C ALA A 132 0.83 -6.95 -6.35
N ASP A 133 1.51 -8.10 -6.27
CA ASP A 133 1.88 -8.68 -4.99
C ASP A 133 2.84 -7.79 -4.19
N PHE A 134 3.84 -7.21 -4.86
CA PHE A 134 4.77 -6.32 -4.18
C PHE A 134 4.10 -5.00 -3.77
N LEU A 135 3.26 -4.44 -4.64
CA LEU A 135 2.49 -3.21 -4.37
C LEU A 135 1.66 -3.33 -3.10
N ARG A 136 1.01 -4.48 -2.89
CA ARG A 136 0.25 -4.78 -1.67
C ARG A 136 1.09 -4.57 -0.42
N TYR A 137 2.31 -5.11 -0.39
CA TYR A 137 3.19 -5.00 0.78
C TYR A 137 3.69 -3.59 0.99
N LEU A 138 3.98 -2.87 -0.09
CA LEU A 138 4.39 -1.47 -0.04
C LEU A 138 3.25 -0.61 0.55
N ILE A 139 2.02 -0.77 0.07
CA ILE A 139 0.86 -0.05 0.61
C ILE A 139 0.62 -0.41 2.07
N LEU A 140 0.64 -1.68 2.45
CA LEU A 140 0.49 -2.09 3.85
C LEU A 140 1.60 -1.50 4.74
N LEU A 141 2.83 -1.43 4.24
CA LEU A 141 3.96 -0.85 4.97
C LEU A 141 3.79 0.65 5.19
N ARG A 142 3.47 1.39 4.13
CA ARG A 142 3.41 2.86 4.15
C ARG A 142 2.13 3.38 4.76
N GLU A 143 1.00 2.86 4.31
CA GLU A 143 -0.33 3.40 4.55
C GLU A 143 -1.06 2.68 5.68
N GLY A 144 -0.78 1.39 5.87
CA GLY A 144 -1.57 0.49 6.70
C GLY A 144 -3.03 0.42 6.24
N GLY A 145 -3.91 0.09 7.17
CA GLY A 145 -5.30 -0.19 6.88
C GLY A 145 -5.47 -1.58 6.27
N VAL A 146 -6.55 -1.75 5.51
CA VAL A 146 -6.86 -3.00 4.81
C VAL A 146 -6.26 -2.96 3.41
N TRP A 147 -5.58 -4.02 3.02
CA TRP A 147 -5.51 -4.42 1.63
C TRP A 147 -6.51 -5.54 1.38
N ALA A 148 -7.22 -5.49 0.26
CA ALA A 148 -8.01 -6.59 -0.26
C ALA A 148 -7.82 -6.70 -1.78
N ASP A 149 -7.57 -7.90 -2.30
CA ASP A 149 -7.61 -8.11 -3.75
C ASP A 149 -9.01 -7.78 -4.29
N ILE A 150 -9.05 -7.30 -5.52
CA ILE A 150 -10.24 -6.70 -6.14
C ILE A 150 -11.41 -7.68 -6.29
N ASP A 151 -11.10 -8.98 -6.34
CA ASP A 151 -12.04 -10.09 -6.48
C ASP A 151 -12.48 -10.70 -5.15
N VAL A 152 -12.07 -10.11 -4.02
CA VAL A 152 -12.44 -10.60 -2.68
C VAL A 152 -13.77 -10.00 -2.22
N TYR A 153 -14.67 -10.86 -1.74
CA TYR A 153 -15.94 -10.46 -1.12
C TYR A 153 -15.80 -10.19 0.39
N PRO A 154 -16.28 -9.05 0.92
CA PRO A 154 -16.27 -8.75 2.35
C PRO A 154 -17.46 -9.40 3.08
N HIS A 155 -17.28 -10.62 3.57
CA HIS A 155 -18.33 -11.37 4.29
C HIS A 155 -18.83 -10.68 5.57
N GLN A 156 -17.99 -9.87 6.21
CA GLN A 156 -18.38 -9.06 7.36
C GLN A 156 -17.57 -7.75 7.45
N PRO A 157 -18.07 -6.74 8.19
CA PRO A 157 -17.34 -5.50 8.42
C PRO A 157 -15.97 -5.72 9.08
N VAL A 158 -14.99 -4.91 8.68
CA VAL A 158 -13.62 -4.93 9.23
C VAL A 158 -13.61 -4.69 10.73
N SER A 159 -14.57 -3.90 11.25
CA SER A 159 -14.75 -3.67 12.69
C SER A 159 -15.03 -4.93 13.50
N LYS A 160 -15.42 -6.04 12.86
CA LYS A 160 -15.67 -7.34 13.51
C LYS A 160 -14.49 -8.32 13.43
N TRP A 161 -13.40 -7.95 12.75
CA TRP A 161 -12.27 -8.86 12.55
C TRP A 161 -11.44 -9.06 13.82
N ILE A 162 -11.41 -8.08 14.73
CA ILE A 162 -10.69 -8.18 15.99
C ILE A 162 -11.71 -8.42 17.10
N PRO A 163 -11.63 -9.55 17.84
CA PRO A 163 -12.52 -9.76 18.98
C PRO A 163 -12.26 -8.70 20.07
N GLU A 164 -13.31 -8.30 20.79
CA GLU A 164 -13.30 -7.17 21.73
C GLU A 164 -12.13 -7.21 22.73
N GLY A 165 -11.84 -8.38 23.32
CA GLY A 165 -10.74 -8.55 24.28
C GLY A 165 -9.33 -8.40 23.70
N TYR A 166 -9.19 -8.22 22.38
CA TYR A 166 -7.91 -8.07 21.70
C TYR A 166 -7.70 -6.71 21.03
N LEU A 167 -8.69 -5.81 21.04
CA LEU A 167 -8.66 -4.52 20.31
C LEU A 167 -7.38 -3.70 20.56
N ASP A 168 -6.94 -3.62 21.82
CA ASP A 168 -5.76 -2.84 22.22
C ASP A 168 -4.44 -3.63 22.20
N SER A 169 -4.45 -4.83 21.64
CA SER A 169 -3.30 -5.77 21.65
C SER A 169 -2.86 -6.26 20.27
N VAL A 170 -3.50 -5.75 19.21
CA VAL A 170 -3.32 -6.21 17.83
C VAL A 170 -2.81 -5.07 16.95
N ASN A 171 -1.76 -5.36 16.19
CA ASN A 171 -1.19 -4.45 15.18
C ASN A 171 -1.30 -4.99 13.74
N LEU A 172 -1.77 -6.22 13.59
CA LEU A 172 -1.83 -6.96 12.33
C LEU A 172 -2.87 -8.07 12.42
N VAL A 173 -3.74 -8.19 11.43
CA VAL A 173 -4.74 -9.26 11.29
C VAL A 173 -4.59 -9.90 9.93
N ILE A 174 -4.42 -11.22 9.92
CA ILE A 174 -4.18 -12.04 8.74
C ILE A 174 -4.96 -13.34 8.89
N GLY A 175 -5.56 -13.81 7.79
CA GLY A 175 -6.26 -15.09 7.73
C GLY A 175 -5.35 -16.27 7.39
N ILE A 176 -5.90 -17.47 7.49
CA ILE A 176 -5.29 -18.69 6.94
C ILE A 176 -5.99 -18.99 5.62
N GLU A 177 -5.21 -19.17 4.56
CA GLU A 177 -5.73 -19.52 3.25
C GLU A 177 -5.88 -21.05 3.13
N ASN A 178 -4.80 -21.77 3.39
CA ASN A 178 -4.74 -23.23 3.28
C ASN A 178 -4.10 -23.85 4.53
N ASP A 179 -4.66 -24.97 4.99
CA ASP A 179 -4.10 -25.82 6.04
C ASP A 179 -4.06 -27.26 5.54
N HIS A 180 -2.85 -27.79 5.35
CA HIS A 180 -2.59 -29.14 4.85
C HIS A 180 -2.40 -30.17 5.98
N HIS A 181 -2.74 -29.82 7.22
CA HIS A 181 -2.73 -30.71 8.39
C HIS A 181 -1.45 -31.55 8.50
N LYS A 182 -0.37 -30.93 9.00
CA LYS A 182 0.96 -31.54 9.23
C LYS A 182 1.73 -31.95 7.97
N LYS A 183 1.20 -31.71 6.77
CA LYS A 183 1.94 -31.89 5.51
C LYS A 183 2.49 -30.54 5.03
N PRO A 184 3.73 -30.49 4.51
CA PRO A 184 4.27 -29.28 3.89
C PRO A 184 3.34 -28.74 2.80
N ILE A 185 3.13 -27.42 2.79
CA ILE A 185 2.26 -26.78 1.81
C ILE A 185 2.93 -26.58 0.45
N TRP A 186 4.28 -26.56 0.43
CA TRP A 186 5.10 -26.75 -0.77
C TRP A 186 6.32 -27.63 -0.46
N LYS A 187 6.97 -28.14 -1.51
CA LYS A 187 8.11 -29.07 -1.38
C LYS A 187 9.25 -28.40 -0.61
N GLY A 188 9.72 -29.04 0.46
CA GLY A 188 10.80 -28.53 1.31
C GLY A 188 10.38 -27.46 2.32
N SER A 189 9.12 -27.03 2.33
CA SER A 189 8.61 -26.11 3.34
C SER A 189 8.52 -26.77 4.72
N PRO A 190 8.92 -26.09 5.81
CA PRO A 190 8.63 -26.55 7.17
C PRO A 190 7.18 -26.27 7.60
N TYR A 191 6.40 -25.54 6.80
CA TYR A 191 5.06 -25.08 7.18
C TYR A 191 3.96 -25.92 6.54
N SER A 192 2.95 -26.27 7.34
CA SER A 192 1.72 -26.92 6.86
C SER A 192 0.55 -25.96 6.66
N VAL A 193 0.77 -24.67 6.90
CA VAL A 193 -0.24 -23.61 6.79
C VAL A 193 0.29 -22.55 5.85
N GLN A 194 -0.59 -22.04 4.98
CA GLN A 194 -0.37 -20.87 4.15
C GLN A 194 -1.23 -19.73 4.68
N LEU A 195 -0.61 -18.57 4.88
CA LEU A 195 -1.30 -17.37 5.33
C LEU A 195 -1.92 -16.66 4.12
N CYS A 196 -3.12 -16.12 4.34
CA CYS A 196 -3.85 -15.34 3.35
C CYS A 196 -3.14 -14.01 3.14
N GLN A 197 -2.57 -13.82 1.95
CA GLN A 197 -1.93 -12.55 1.58
C GLN A 197 -2.90 -11.58 0.90
N TYR A 198 -4.00 -12.07 0.31
CA TYR A 198 -4.91 -11.25 -0.49
C TYR A 198 -5.87 -10.40 0.35
N THR A 199 -5.97 -10.64 1.66
CA THR A 199 -6.68 -9.75 2.60
C THR A 199 -5.93 -9.61 3.91
N VAL A 200 -5.45 -8.40 4.20
CA VAL A 200 -4.63 -8.11 5.39
C VAL A 200 -5.03 -6.77 5.99
N LEU A 201 -5.16 -6.69 7.32
CA LEU A 201 -5.29 -5.43 8.05
C LEU A 201 -4.00 -5.18 8.85
N ALA A 202 -3.31 -4.07 8.59
CA ALA A 202 -2.06 -3.74 9.26
C ALA A 202 -2.03 -2.30 9.77
N LYS A 203 -1.29 -2.06 10.86
CA LYS A 203 -0.84 -0.71 11.20
C LYS A 203 0.36 -0.32 10.32
N PRO A 204 0.48 0.94 9.89
CA PRO A 204 1.58 1.39 9.06
C PRO A 204 2.91 1.25 9.81
N GLY A 205 3.96 0.87 9.10
CA GLY A 205 5.30 0.66 9.65
C GLY A 205 5.44 -0.64 10.46
N HIS A 206 4.51 -1.60 10.35
CA HIS A 206 4.61 -2.85 11.11
C HIS A 206 5.91 -3.61 10.78
N PRO A 207 6.73 -4.01 11.78
CA PRO A 207 8.05 -4.61 11.55
C PRO A 207 8.05 -5.85 10.66
N VAL A 208 7.03 -6.73 10.77
CA VAL A 208 6.92 -7.89 9.87
C VAL A 208 6.69 -7.53 8.41
N ILE A 209 5.91 -6.48 8.13
CA ILE A 209 5.64 -6.05 6.75
C ILE A 209 6.89 -5.44 6.15
N GLN A 210 7.68 -4.70 6.94
CA GLN A 210 8.97 -4.23 6.48
C GLN A 210 9.97 -5.37 6.24
N MET A 211 10.02 -6.35 7.15
CA MET A 211 10.86 -7.52 6.96
C MET A 211 10.50 -8.26 5.68
N LEU A 212 9.20 -8.37 5.38
CA LEU A 212 8.67 -8.91 4.14
C LEU A 212 9.10 -8.06 2.93
N VAL A 213 8.87 -6.74 2.93
CA VAL A 213 9.26 -5.84 1.84
C VAL A 213 10.76 -5.95 1.56
N ASN A 214 11.60 -5.97 2.59
CA ASN A 214 13.05 -6.11 2.44
C ASN A 214 13.44 -7.47 1.84
N GLN A 215 12.74 -8.56 2.23
CA GLN A 215 12.97 -9.89 1.68
C GLN A 215 12.56 -9.95 0.21
N VAL A 216 11.34 -9.53 -0.11
CA VAL A 216 10.79 -9.50 -1.46
C VAL A 216 11.65 -8.63 -2.39
N THR A 217 12.15 -7.49 -1.91
CA THR A 217 13.08 -6.63 -2.67
C THR A 217 14.34 -7.39 -3.09
N ARG A 218 14.98 -8.11 -2.16
CA ARG A 218 16.18 -8.91 -2.47
C ARG A 218 15.88 -10.08 -3.42
N ASP A 219 14.76 -10.75 -3.20
CA ASP A 219 14.38 -11.91 -4.00
C ASP A 219 14.03 -11.48 -5.43
N LEU A 220 13.31 -10.37 -5.60
CA LEU A 220 13.04 -9.75 -6.90
C LEU A 220 14.32 -9.30 -7.61
N GLN A 221 15.26 -8.64 -6.90
CA GLN A 221 16.56 -8.27 -7.49
C GLN A 221 17.31 -9.50 -8.00
N THR A 222 17.29 -10.60 -7.24
CA THR A 222 17.92 -11.86 -7.63
C THR A 222 17.22 -12.49 -8.83
N LEU A 223 15.89 -12.56 -8.80
CA LEU A 223 15.07 -13.13 -9.88
C LEU A 223 15.25 -12.35 -11.18
N LEU A 224 15.13 -11.02 -11.14
CA LEU A 224 15.22 -10.17 -12.33
C LEU A 224 16.66 -10.05 -12.85
N GLY A 225 17.67 -10.13 -11.97
CA GLY A 225 19.08 -10.11 -12.36
C GLY A 225 19.60 -11.44 -12.92
N SER A 226 19.01 -12.57 -12.53
CA SER A 226 19.42 -13.90 -12.98
C SER A 226 18.66 -14.39 -14.21
N LYS A 227 17.47 -13.86 -14.49
CA LYS A 227 16.68 -14.27 -15.64
C LYS A 227 17.17 -13.66 -16.95
N PRO A 228 17.26 -14.45 -18.04
CA PRO A 228 17.45 -13.91 -19.37
C PRO A 228 16.35 -12.91 -19.72
N GLN A 229 16.71 -11.86 -20.44
CA GLN A 229 15.75 -10.85 -20.88
C GLN A 229 14.63 -11.50 -21.70
N GLY A 230 13.37 -11.22 -21.33
CA GLY A 230 12.19 -11.78 -22.00
C GLY A 230 11.81 -13.21 -21.57
N ALA A 231 12.55 -13.84 -20.66
CA ALA A 231 12.12 -15.12 -20.09
C ALA A 231 10.83 -14.93 -19.29
N PRO A 232 9.80 -15.79 -19.49
CA PRO A 232 8.53 -15.65 -18.79
C PRO A 232 8.70 -15.91 -17.29
N THR A 233 7.92 -15.22 -16.48
CA THR A 233 7.74 -15.54 -15.05
C THR A 233 7.00 -16.87 -14.92
N THR A 234 7.55 -17.79 -14.13
CA THR A 234 6.89 -19.07 -13.84
C THR A 234 6.03 -18.94 -12.59
N PHE A 235 5.11 -19.89 -12.40
CA PHE A 235 4.32 -19.98 -11.18
C PHE A 235 5.19 -20.05 -9.92
N GLU A 236 6.27 -20.85 -9.95
CA GLU A 236 7.17 -20.98 -8.80
C GLU A 236 7.87 -19.66 -8.46
N ASP A 237 8.28 -18.89 -9.48
CA ASP A 237 8.87 -17.57 -9.29
C ASP A 237 7.91 -16.65 -8.53
N VAL A 238 6.64 -16.62 -8.95
CA VAL A 238 5.60 -15.82 -8.26
C VAL A 238 5.45 -16.29 -6.82
N MET A 239 5.18 -17.58 -6.62
CA MET A 239 4.85 -18.11 -5.30
C MET A 239 5.96 -17.88 -4.27
N THR A 240 7.22 -18.05 -4.69
CA THR A 240 8.40 -18.00 -3.81
C THR A 240 9.01 -16.60 -3.66
N THR A 241 8.74 -15.68 -4.57
CA THR A 241 9.35 -14.34 -4.56
C THR A 241 8.43 -13.28 -3.96
N THR A 242 7.21 -13.15 -4.48
CA THR A 242 6.24 -12.12 -4.06
C THR A 242 4.97 -12.72 -3.49
N GLY A 243 4.67 -13.96 -3.85
CA GLY A 243 3.42 -14.64 -3.56
C GLY A 243 3.34 -15.25 -2.16
N PRO A 244 2.36 -16.15 -1.95
CA PRO A 244 1.95 -16.55 -0.61
C PRO A 244 2.99 -17.39 0.12
N PHE A 245 3.95 -18.02 -0.57
CA PHE A 245 5.04 -18.75 0.10
C PHE A 245 6.05 -17.78 0.70
N ALA A 246 6.42 -16.73 -0.04
CA ALA A 246 7.27 -15.65 0.46
C ALA A 246 6.62 -14.96 1.67
N PHE A 247 5.34 -14.59 1.53
CA PHE A 247 4.54 -13.98 2.58
C PHE A 247 4.49 -14.86 3.85
N THR A 248 4.06 -16.11 3.69
CA THR A 248 3.93 -17.07 4.80
C THR A 248 5.28 -17.26 5.50
N LYS A 249 6.35 -17.47 4.74
CA LYS A 249 7.69 -17.68 5.29
C LYS A 249 8.15 -16.47 6.11
N ALA A 250 8.05 -15.26 5.56
CA ALA A 250 8.46 -14.04 6.27
C ALA A 250 7.71 -13.90 7.60
N LEU A 251 6.40 -14.07 7.60
CA LEU A 251 5.60 -13.93 8.81
C LEU A 251 5.92 -14.99 9.86
N MET A 252 6.06 -16.25 9.44
CA MET A 252 6.38 -17.36 10.35
C MET A 252 7.78 -17.21 10.95
N ASP A 253 8.75 -16.73 10.17
CA ASP A 253 10.10 -16.40 10.66
C ASP A 253 10.04 -15.29 11.72
N TYR A 254 9.26 -14.23 11.44
CA TYR A 254 9.08 -13.13 12.40
C TYR A 254 8.40 -13.58 13.69
N PHE A 255 7.37 -14.40 13.62
CA PHE A 255 6.68 -14.93 14.81
C PHE A 255 7.63 -15.80 15.65
N THR A 256 8.47 -16.60 15.00
CA THR A 256 9.47 -17.44 15.67
C THR A 256 10.50 -16.58 16.39
N GLN A 257 11.05 -15.56 15.73
CA GLN A 257 12.01 -14.63 16.32
C GLN A 257 11.40 -13.82 17.47
N SER A 258 10.17 -13.34 17.30
CA SER A 258 9.47 -12.56 18.32
C SER A 258 9.18 -13.39 19.58
N ARG A 259 8.80 -14.66 19.42
CA ARG A 259 8.63 -15.60 20.53
C ARG A 259 9.94 -15.82 21.28
N ALA A 260 11.05 -16.03 20.56
CA ALA A 260 12.37 -16.23 21.16
C ALA A 260 12.87 -14.99 21.93
N ARG A 261 12.59 -13.78 21.44
CA ARG A 261 12.89 -12.53 22.15
C ARG A 261 12.03 -12.39 23.42
N SER A 262 10.75 -12.71 23.33
CA SER A 262 9.84 -12.66 24.49
C SER A 262 10.24 -13.65 25.59
N THR A 263 10.57 -14.91 25.24
CA THR A 263 11.03 -15.89 26.23
C THR A 263 12.32 -15.45 26.92
N ARG A 264 13.29 -14.92 26.16
CA ARG A 264 14.52 -14.36 26.71
C ARG A 264 14.26 -13.13 27.60
N ALA A 265 13.33 -12.24 27.25
CA ALA A 265 12.96 -11.10 28.10
C ALA A 265 12.28 -11.55 29.41
N THR A 266 11.40 -12.54 29.36
CA THR A 266 10.73 -13.08 30.56
C THR A 266 11.63 -13.91 31.46
N SER A 267 12.68 -14.55 30.92
CA SER A 267 13.67 -15.24 31.76
C SER A 267 14.51 -14.28 32.61
N TRP A 268 14.61 -13.02 32.17
CA TRP A 268 15.26 -11.93 32.90
C TRP A 268 14.31 -11.14 33.81
N ASN A 269 12.99 -11.20 33.59
CA ASN A 269 12.02 -10.45 34.38
C ASN A 269 10.77 -11.29 34.71
N ARG A 270 10.80 -11.96 35.87
CA ARG A 270 9.67 -12.75 36.42
C ARG A 270 8.57 -11.83 36.97
N SER A 271 7.85 -11.06 36.14
CA SER A 271 6.68 -10.31 36.66
C SER A 271 5.64 -9.76 35.65
N ARG A 272 5.58 -10.17 34.37
CA ARG A 272 4.51 -9.65 33.45
C ARG A 272 3.83 -10.69 32.55
N PRO A 273 2.55 -10.49 32.16
CA PRO A 273 1.73 -11.49 31.48
C PRO A 273 2.11 -11.66 30.00
N ARG A 274 1.87 -12.86 29.47
CA ARG A 274 2.22 -13.30 28.10
C ARG A 274 1.43 -12.55 27.03
N ALA A 275 2.11 -11.96 26.05
CA ALA A 275 1.49 -11.55 24.78
C ALA A 275 1.01 -12.80 24.03
N ARG A 276 -0.29 -12.86 23.69
CA ARG A 276 -0.89 -13.93 22.87
C ARG A 276 -1.23 -13.35 21.50
N LEU A 277 -0.70 -13.96 20.45
CA LEU A 277 -1.13 -13.71 19.08
C LEU A 277 -2.57 -14.22 18.91
N GLY A 278 -3.51 -13.32 18.58
CA GLY A 278 -4.84 -13.68 18.10
C GLY A 278 -4.81 -13.83 16.58
N MET A 279 -5.31 -14.95 16.07
CA MET A 279 -5.56 -15.18 14.64
C MET A 279 -7.07 -15.10 14.41
N CYS A 280 -7.51 -14.39 13.37
CA CYS A 280 -8.92 -14.32 12.99
C CYS A 280 -9.10 -14.76 11.54
N TRP A 281 -10.15 -15.53 11.29
CA TRP A 281 -10.54 -16.07 9.99
C TRP A 281 -11.61 -15.16 9.40
N CYS A 282 -11.43 -14.63 8.19
CA CYS A 282 -12.47 -13.74 7.65
C CYS A 282 -12.69 -13.63 6.15
N CYS A 283 -11.79 -14.14 5.30
CA CYS A 283 -12.02 -14.10 3.86
C CYS A 283 -11.64 -15.44 3.23
N ARG A 284 -12.62 -16.05 2.57
CA ARG A 284 -12.48 -17.10 1.58
C ARG A 284 -13.27 -16.67 0.35
#